data_AF-A0A4V1SBW6-F1
#
_entry.id   AF-A0A4V1SBW6-F1
#
_cell.length_a   1.000
_cell.length_b   1.000
_cell.length_c   1.000
_cell.angle_alpha   90.00
_cell.angle_beta   90.00
_cell.angle_gamma   90.00
#
_symmetry.space_group_name_H-M   'P 1'
#
loop_
_entity.id
_entity.type
_entity.pdbx_description
1 polymer ?
#
loop_
_entity_poly.entity_id
_entity_poly.type
_entity_poly.pdbx_seq_one_letter_code
_entity_poly.pdbx_strand_id
1 'polypeptide(L)'
;LFIEQIASGKPITITDPRMTRFMMSIEDAVDLVVYAFKNAQPGDLFVHKAPAATIEDVATAMKTIFGALSPIQLIGIRHGEKLWETLLTREEMLCAEDRGGYFRVLADARDLNYTIFTTEGIGDGPIEVSDYNSHTTRRLSIEETISLLTTLPEVQDALKKVVAHR
;
A
#
# COMPACT_ATOMS: atom_id res chain seq x y z
N LEU A 1 15.93 7.31 -0.95
CA LEU A 1 15.86 7.73 -2.37
C LEU A 1 15.37 9.17 -2.59
N PHE A 2 14.07 9.49 -2.53
CA PHE A 2 13.60 10.86 -2.85
C PHE A 2 14.18 11.93 -1.92
N ILE A 3 14.29 11.64 -0.62
CA ILE A 3 14.99 12.50 0.35
C ILE A 3 16.42 12.79 -0.12
N GLU A 4 17.16 11.77 -0.55
CA GLU A 4 18.55 11.92 -0.99
C GLU A 4 18.66 12.68 -2.31
N GLN A 5 17.73 12.44 -3.25
CA GLN A 5 17.64 13.18 -4.50
C GLN A 5 17.40 14.67 -4.23
N ILE A 6 16.46 14.99 -3.35
CA ILE A 6 16.17 16.36 -2.92
C ILE A 6 17.40 16.97 -2.22
N ALA A 7 17.98 16.28 -1.24
CA ALA A 7 19.12 16.78 -0.47
C ALA A 7 20.37 17.01 -1.33
N SER A 8 20.56 16.22 -2.40
CA SER A 8 21.66 16.37 -3.36
C SER A 8 21.35 17.30 -4.53
N GLY A 9 20.18 17.96 -4.54
CA GLY A 9 19.76 18.86 -5.62
C GLY A 9 19.52 18.15 -6.96
N LYS A 10 19.36 16.82 -6.95
CA LYS A 10 19.11 16.01 -8.14
C LYS A 10 17.61 15.99 -8.50
N PRO A 11 17.28 15.71 -9.77
CA PRO A 11 15.90 15.45 -10.16
C PRO A 11 15.30 14.28 -9.37
N ILE A 12 14.02 14.38 -9.03
CA ILE A 12 13.25 13.27 -8.46
C ILE A 12 12.86 12.34 -9.61
N THR A 13 13.31 11.10 -9.55
CA THR A 13 13.06 10.12 -10.62
C THR A 13 11.76 9.37 -10.37
N ILE A 14 10.78 9.50 -11.26
CA ILE A 14 9.50 8.79 -11.20
C ILE A 14 9.43 7.81 -12.37
N THR A 15 8.99 6.58 -12.10
CA THR A 15 8.82 5.55 -13.12
C THR A 15 7.58 5.83 -13.97
N ASP A 16 6.39 5.72 -13.39
CA ASP A 16 5.13 6.21 -13.96
C ASP A 16 4.32 6.95 -12.87
N PRO A 17 3.89 8.21 -13.12
CA PRO A 17 3.21 9.04 -12.13
C PRO A 17 1.87 8.45 -11.67
N ARG A 18 1.23 7.61 -12.49
CA ARG A 18 -0.06 6.99 -12.21
C ARG A 18 0.05 5.74 -11.35
N MET A 19 1.27 5.26 -11.10
CA MET A 19 1.46 4.10 -10.22
C MET A 19 0.90 4.39 -8.85
N THR A 20 0.15 3.44 -8.30
CA THR A 20 -0.40 3.53 -6.95
C THR A 20 0.29 2.53 -6.03
N ARG A 21 0.53 2.92 -4.78
CA ARG A 21 1.07 2.04 -3.74
C ARG A 21 0.31 2.24 -2.46
N PHE A 22 0.12 1.14 -1.72
CA PHE A 22 -0.42 1.20 -0.37
C PHE A 22 0.55 1.95 0.54
N MET A 23 0.00 2.84 1.35
CA MET A 23 0.73 3.67 2.29
C MET A 23 0.55 3.08 3.68
N MET A 24 1.62 2.48 4.20
CA MET A 24 1.65 1.79 5.49
C MET A 24 2.95 2.14 6.20
N SER A 25 2.86 2.55 7.46
CA SER A 25 4.03 2.78 8.29
C SER A 25 4.60 1.45 8.80
N ILE A 26 5.84 1.49 9.30
CA ILE A 26 6.44 0.32 9.96
C ILE A 26 5.64 -0.05 11.23
N GLU A 27 5.11 0.95 11.94
CA GLU A 27 4.27 0.74 13.12
C GLU A 27 2.99 -0.04 12.75
N ASP A 28 2.30 0.36 11.67
CA ASP A 28 1.12 -0.36 11.17
C ASP A 28 1.44 -1.81 10.79
N ALA A 29 2.61 -2.04 10.19
CA ALA A 29 3.06 -3.40 9.84
C ALA A 29 3.33 -4.26 11.08
N VAL A 30 3.91 -3.68 12.14
CA VAL A 30 4.10 -4.35 13.42
C VAL A 30 2.75 -4.65 14.07
N ASP A 31 1.82 -3.69 14.05
CA ASP A 31 0.47 -3.86 14.58
C ASP A 31 -0.29 -4.98 13.87
N LEU A 32 -0.14 -5.12 12.54
CA LEU A 32 -0.68 -6.25 11.78
C LEU A 32 -0.15 -7.59 12.30
N VAL A 33 1.17 -7.70 12.51
CA VAL A 33 1.79 -8.94 13.03
C VAL A 33 1.29 -9.26 14.43
N VAL A 34 1.21 -8.27 15.32
CA VAL A 34 0.71 -8.43 16.69
C VAL A 34 -0.78 -8.79 16.68
N TYR A 35 -1.57 -8.20 15.78
CA TYR A 35 -2.98 -8.49 15.62
C TYR A 35 -3.20 -9.93 15.14
N ALA A 36 -2.47 -10.36 14.11
CA ALA A 36 -2.51 -11.73 13.64
C ALA A 36 -2.06 -12.71 14.73
N PHE A 37 -0.98 -12.42 15.46
CA PHE A 37 -0.51 -13.26 16.56
C PHE A 37 -1.59 -13.52 17.64
N LYS A 38 -2.43 -12.51 17.93
CA LYS A 38 -3.48 -12.63 18.95
C LYS A 38 -4.78 -13.26 18.45
N ASN A 39 -5.10 -13.10 17.16
CA ASN A 39 -6.43 -13.41 16.64
C ASN A 39 -6.45 -14.51 15.56
N ALA A 40 -5.29 -14.88 15.00
CA ALA A 40 -5.22 -15.84 13.93
C ALA A 40 -5.45 -17.28 14.39
N GLN A 41 -6.10 -18.04 13.53
CA GLN A 41 -6.17 -19.49 13.55
C GLN A 41 -5.26 -20.06 12.46
N PRO A 42 -4.86 -21.34 12.57
CA PRO A 42 -4.07 -21.99 11.53
C PRO A 42 -4.75 -21.91 10.16
N GLY A 43 -4.01 -21.39 9.17
CA GLY A 43 -4.49 -21.19 7.80
C GLY A 43 -5.04 -19.80 7.51
N ASP A 44 -5.16 -18.91 8.51
CA ASP A 44 -5.64 -17.55 8.25
C ASP A 44 -4.57 -16.68 7.56
N LEU A 45 -5.02 -15.88 6.60
CA LEU A 45 -4.28 -14.76 6.04
C LEU A 45 -4.91 -13.44 6.52
N PHE A 46 -4.10 -12.59 7.15
CA PHE A 46 -4.53 -11.25 7.56
C PHE A 46 -3.94 -10.18 6.65
N VAL A 47 -4.79 -9.23 6.25
CA VAL A 47 -4.41 -8.07 5.46
C VAL A 47 -4.84 -6.80 6.19
N HIS A 48 -3.92 -5.87 6.39
CA HIS A 48 -4.25 -4.56 6.94
C HIS A 48 -4.86 -3.65 5.87
N LYS A 49 -5.95 -2.96 6.20
CA LYS A 49 -6.60 -2.02 5.29
C LYS A 49 -5.84 -0.70 5.26
N ALA A 50 -4.98 -0.55 4.27
CA ALA A 50 -4.19 0.65 4.07
C ALA A 50 -4.80 1.55 2.97
N PRO A 51 -4.71 2.88 3.10
CA PRO A 51 -4.96 3.78 1.97
C PRO A 51 -3.82 3.69 0.95
N ALA A 52 -4.00 4.30 -0.22
CA ALA A 52 -2.97 4.36 -1.25
C ALA A 52 -2.73 5.79 -1.76
N ALA A 53 -1.55 6.04 -2.32
CA ALA A 53 -1.19 7.29 -2.97
C ALA A 53 -0.54 7.03 -4.34
N THR A 54 -0.51 8.02 -5.23
CA THR A 54 0.26 7.89 -6.47
C THR A 54 1.71 8.21 -6.18
N ILE A 55 2.62 7.67 -6.98
CA ILE A 55 4.03 8.09 -6.92
C ILE A 55 4.17 9.59 -7.20
N GLU A 56 3.31 10.17 -8.05
CA GLU A 56 3.25 11.61 -8.27
C GLU A 56 2.86 12.40 -7.02
N ASP A 57 1.82 11.98 -6.30
CA ASP A 57 1.39 12.64 -5.06
C ASP A 57 2.47 12.55 -3.99
N VAL A 58 3.12 11.38 -3.86
CA VAL A 58 4.24 11.19 -2.93
C VAL A 58 5.41 12.11 -3.29
N ALA A 59 5.80 12.18 -4.57
CA ALA A 59 6.88 13.06 -5.00
C ALA A 59 6.54 14.54 -4.76
N THR A 60 5.30 14.93 -5.05
CA THR A 60 4.81 16.30 -4.82
C THR A 60 4.77 16.65 -3.34
N ALA A 61 4.25 15.76 -2.50
CA ALA A 61 4.24 15.92 -1.05
C ALA A 61 5.66 16.07 -0.49
N MET A 62 6.61 15.26 -0.94
CA MET A 62 8.02 15.38 -0.54
C MET A 62 8.62 16.72 -0.96
N LYS A 63 8.37 17.19 -2.18
CA LYS A 63 8.83 18.53 -2.60
C LYS A 63 8.25 19.63 -1.70
N THR A 64 6.97 19.55 -1.37
CA THR A 64 6.30 20.50 -0.49
C THR A 64 6.89 20.49 0.92
N ILE A 65 7.07 19.31 1.52
CA ILE A 65 7.63 19.14 2.88
C ILE A 65 9.03 19.76 2.99
N PHE A 66 9.89 19.52 1.99
CA PHE A 66 11.27 20.02 1.99
C PHE A 66 11.44 21.42 1.37
N GLY A 67 10.36 22.04 0.87
CA GLY A 67 10.44 23.30 0.12
C GLY A 67 11.37 23.22 -1.10
N ALA A 68 11.42 22.06 -1.77
CA ALA A 68 12.38 21.75 -2.81
C ALA A 68 11.86 22.07 -4.21
N LEU A 69 12.70 22.72 -5.03
CA LEU A 69 12.42 23.01 -6.43
C LEU A 69 12.92 21.92 -7.39
N SER A 70 13.34 20.76 -6.88
CA SER A 70 13.87 19.66 -7.70
C SER A 70 12.91 19.31 -8.85
N PRO A 71 13.40 19.23 -10.10
CA PRO A 71 12.56 18.83 -11.23
C PRO A 71 12.18 17.36 -11.10
N ILE A 72 11.04 16.98 -11.69
CA ILE A 72 10.63 15.58 -11.81
C ILE A 72 11.15 15.05 -13.15
N GLN A 73 11.83 13.90 -13.12
CA GLN A 73 12.31 13.20 -14.30
C GLN A 73 11.57 11.87 -14.45
N LEU A 74 10.84 11.69 -15.55
CA LEU A 74 10.21 10.42 -15.88
C LEU A 74 11.26 9.47 -16.48
N ILE A 75 11.43 8.31 -15.85
CA ILE A 75 12.38 7.28 -16.29
C ILE A 75 11.71 6.06 -16.92
N GLY A 76 10.37 5.99 -16.87
CA GLY A 76 9.60 4.86 -17.36
C GLY A 76 9.50 3.71 -16.36
N ILE A 77 8.58 2.78 -16.64
CA ILE A 77 8.33 1.57 -15.84
C ILE A 77 9.56 0.67 -15.88
N ARG A 78 10.06 0.24 -14.71
CA ARG A 78 11.16 -0.72 -14.64
C ARG A 78 10.64 -2.13 -14.85
N HIS A 79 11.52 -3.03 -15.27
CA HIS A 79 11.18 -4.43 -15.50
C HIS A 79 10.56 -5.07 -14.25
N GLY A 80 9.40 -5.70 -14.41
CA GLY A 80 8.68 -6.38 -13.33
C GLY A 80 7.82 -5.50 -12.43
N GLU A 81 7.78 -4.18 -12.65
CA GLU A 81 6.89 -3.30 -11.87
C GLU A 81 5.44 -3.35 -12.37
N LYS A 82 4.50 -3.33 -11.43
CA LYS A 82 3.06 -3.22 -11.69
C LYS A 82 2.58 -1.77 -11.54
N LEU A 83 1.53 -1.40 -12.26
CA LEU A 83 0.88 -0.09 -12.11
C LEU A 83 0.18 0.05 -10.74
N TRP A 84 -0.37 -1.03 -10.21
CA TRP A 84 -0.96 -1.11 -8.88
C TRP A 84 -0.63 -2.45 -8.25
N GLU A 85 -0.65 -2.50 -6.92
CA GLU A 85 -0.42 -3.71 -6.15
C GLU A 85 -1.75 -4.28 -5.66
N THR A 86 -1.90 -5.60 -5.67
CA THR A 86 -3.09 -6.30 -5.17
C THR A 86 -2.76 -6.92 -3.81
N LEU A 87 -3.60 -6.64 -2.80
CA LEU A 87 -3.50 -7.27 -1.47
C LEU A 87 -4.44 -8.45 -1.32
N LEU A 88 -5.63 -8.40 -1.92
CA LEU A 88 -6.55 -9.53 -1.99
C LEU A 88 -7.05 -9.68 -3.43
N THR A 89 -6.92 -10.87 -3.97
CA THR A 89 -7.56 -11.27 -5.21
C THR A 89 -9.07 -11.33 -5.03
N ARG A 90 -9.82 -11.34 -6.14
CA ARG A 90 -11.27 -11.51 -6.12
C ARG A 90 -11.73 -12.74 -5.33
N GLU A 91 -11.02 -13.86 -5.43
CA GLU A 91 -11.35 -15.08 -4.72
C GLU A 91 -11.18 -14.91 -3.21
N GLU A 92 -10.04 -14.37 -2.79
CA GLU A 92 -9.79 -14.07 -1.37
C GLU A 92 -10.79 -13.05 -0.83
N MET A 93 -11.20 -12.06 -1.64
CA MET A 93 -12.23 -11.09 -1.26
C MET A 93 -13.61 -11.71 -1.07
N LEU A 94 -13.95 -12.80 -1.78
CA LEU A 94 -15.23 -13.48 -1.63
C LEU A 94 -15.35 -14.19 -0.28
N CYS A 95 -14.24 -14.70 0.25
CA CYS A 95 -14.20 -15.41 1.52
C CYS A 95 -13.61 -14.59 2.67
N ALA A 96 -13.21 -13.34 2.42
CA ALA A 96 -12.66 -12.45 3.44
C ALA A 96 -13.73 -11.99 4.44
N GLU A 97 -13.40 -12.12 5.73
CA GLU A 97 -14.15 -11.52 6.82
C GLU A 97 -13.63 -10.10 7.09
N ASP A 98 -14.54 -9.12 7.17
CA ASP A 98 -14.21 -7.77 7.62
C ASP A 98 -14.04 -7.74 9.15
N ARG A 99 -12.82 -7.43 9.61
CA ARG A 99 -12.44 -7.29 11.02
C ARG A 99 -12.09 -5.84 11.37
N GLY A 100 -12.80 -4.88 10.77
CA GLY A 100 -12.60 -3.45 10.98
C GLY A 100 -11.39 -2.94 10.20
N GLY A 101 -10.25 -2.77 10.88
CA GLY A 101 -8.98 -2.34 10.24
C GLY A 101 -8.27 -3.43 9.45
N TYR A 102 -8.80 -4.66 9.47
CA TYR A 102 -8.19 -5.83 8.86
C TYR A 102 -9.21 -6.61 8.04
N PHE A 103 -8.72 -7.31 7.01
CA PHE A 103 -9.40 -8.44 6.41
C PHE A 103 -8.78 -9.73 6.94
N ARG A 104 -9.61 -10.76 7.11
CA ARG A 104 -9.19 -12.11 7.45
C ARG A 104 -9.70 -13.07 6.38
N VAL A 105 -8.79 -13.69 5.65
CA VAL A 105 -9.10 -14.73 4.67
C VAL A 105 -8.89 -16.07 5.33
N LEU A 106 -9.92 -16.92 5.28
CA LEU A 106 -9.87 -18.28 5.82
C LEU A 106 -9.23 -19.22 4.80
N ALA A 107 -8.47 -20.20 5.27
CA ALA A 107 -8.10 -21.34 4.43
C ALA A 107 -9.35 -22.13 4.00
N ASP A 108 -9.48 -22.33 2.70
CA ASP A 108 -10.47 -23.19 2.08
C ASP A 108 -10.05 -24.68 2.16
N ALA A 109 -11.00 -25.58 1.85
CA ALA A 109 -10.77 -27.03 1.75
C ALA A 109 -9.95 -27.67 2.89
N ARG A 110 -10.17 -27.28 4.15
CA ARG A 110 -9.45 -27.85 5.31
C ARG A 110 -9.68 -29.35 5.51
N ASP A 111 -10.75 -29.88 4.93
CA ASP A 111 -11.13 -31.30 4.88
C ASP A 111 -10.69 -32.00 3.58
N LEU A 112 -9.88 -31.35 2.74
CA LEU A 112 -9.46 -31.81 1.41
C LEU A 112 -10.65 -32.06 0.46
N ASN A 113 -11.75 -31.34 0.63
CA ASN A 113 -12.87 -31.44 -0.28
C ASN A 113 -12.54 -30.82 -1.65
N TYR A 114 -12.37 -31.67 -2.68
CA TYR A 114 -12.10 -31.25 -4.05
C TYR A 114 -13.36 -30.83 -4.83
N THR A 115 -14.57 -31.05 -4.31
CA THR A 115 -15.81 -30.72 -5.05
C THR A 115 -15.93 -29.22 -5.28
N ILE A 116 -15.43 -28.39 -4.37
CA ILE A 116 -15.43 -26.92 -4.48
C ILE A 116 -14.58 -26.39 -5.65
N PHE A 117 -13.67 -27.20 -6.19
CA PHE A 117 -12.84 -26.85 -7.35
C PHE A 117 -13.34 -27.48 -8.66
N THR A 118 -14.41 -28.29 -8.59
CA THR A 118 -14.85 -29.10 -9.73
C THR A 118 -16.35 -29.01 -9.98
N THR A 119 -17.16 -29.45 -9.03
CA THR A 119 -18.61 -29.64 -9.19
C THR A 119 -19.46 -28.63 -8.44
N GLU A 120 -18.89 -27.97 -7.42
CA GLU A 120 -19.54 -26.94 -6.61
C GLU A 120 -18.92 -25.58 -6.92
N GLY A 121 -19.76 -24.54 -7.02
CA GLY A 121 -19.33 -23.16 -7.22
C GLY A 121 -19.47 -22.33 -5.96
N ILE A 122 -18.76 -21.20 -5.90
CA ILE A 122 -18.91 -20.22 -4.81
C ILE A 122 -20.11 -19.32 -5.12
N GLY A 123 -21.27 -19.69 -4.57
CA GLY A 123 -22.53 -18.91 -4.65
C GLY A 123 -23.34 -19.12 -5.95
N ASP A 124 -24.58 -18.63 -5.94
CA ASP A 124 -25.59 -18.89 -6.99
C ASP A 124 -25.79 -17.73 -7.99
N GLY A 125 -24.93 -16.70 -7.95
CA GLY A 125 -25.11 -15.45 -8.72
C GLY A 125 -23.82 -14.89 -9.33
N PRO A 126 -23.92 -13.84 -10.18
CA PRO A 126 -22.75 -13.18 -10.73
C PRO A 126 -21.88 -12.59 -9.61
N ILE A 127 -20.60 -12.96 -9.60
CA ILE A 127 -19.62 -12.42 -8.67
C ILE A 127 -19.31 -10.98 -9.09
N GLU A 128 -19.87 -10.00 -8.39
CA GLU A 128 -19.58 -8.57 -8.56
C GLU A 128 -18.45 -8.07 -7.64
N VAL A 129 -17.60 -8.97 -7.17
CA VAL A 129 -16.45 -8.63 -6.32
C VAL A 129 -15.22 -8.39 -7.20
N SER A 130 -14.50 -7.30 -6.96
CA SER A 130 -13.22 -7.00 -7.59
C SER A 130 -12.07 -7.24 -6.63
N ASP A 131 -10.84 -7.33 -7.17
CA ASP A 131 -9.63 -7.34 -6.37
C ASP A 131 -9.55 -6.12 -5.44
N TYR A 132 -9.05 -6.33 -4.22
CA TYR A 132 -8.63 -5.25 -3.34
C TYR A 132 -7.18 -4.88 -3.66
N ASN A 133 -7.02 -3.75 -4.34
CA ASN A 133 -5.73 -3.27 -4.83
C ASN A 133 -5.53 -1.78 -4.55
N SER A 134 -4.33 -1.28 -4.78
CA SER A 134 -3.96 0.11 -4.47
C SER A 134 -4.67 1.14 -5.35
N HIS A 135 -5.34 0.72 -6.42
CA HIS A 135 -6.12 1.60 -7.29
C HIS A 135 -7.58 1.71 -6.83
N THR A 136 -8.16 0.64 -6.29
CA THR A 136 -9.57 0.59 -5.85
C THR A 136 -9.76 1.02 -4.40
N THR A 137 -8.70 1.03 -3.58
CA THR A 137 -8.78 1.46 -2.19
C THR A 137 -8.93 2.99 -2.03
N ARG A 138 -9.09 3.45 -0.78
CA ARG A 138 -9.11 4.87 -0.42
C ARG A 138 -7.80 5.53 -0.86
N ARG A 139 -7.92 6.52 -1.74
CA ARG A 139 -6.83 7.38 -2.22
C ARG A 139 -6.60 8.53 -1.25
N LEU A 140 -5.36 8.70 -0.79
CA LEU A 140 -4.96 9.87 -0.01
C LEU A 140 -5.00 11.13 -0.88
N SER A 141 -5.43 12.26 -0.31
CA SER A 141 -5.17 13.57 -0.91
C SER A 141 -3.70 13.95 -0.78
N ILE A 142 -3.27 15.01 -1.46
CA ILE A 142 -1.91 15.54 -1.32
C ILE A 142 -1.66 15.99 0.12
N GLU A 143 -2.64 16.64 0.76
CA GLU A 143 -2.56 17.10 2.15
C GLU A 143 -2.46 15.94 3.12
N GLU A 144 -3.26 14.88 2.92
CA GLU A 144 -3.20 13.67 3.73
C GLU A 144 -1.86 12.94 3.55
N THR A 145 -1.35 12.91 2.32
CA THR A 145 -0.03 12.33 2.01
C THR A 145 1.08 13.12 2.70
N ILE A 146 1.01 14.46 2.70
CA ILE A 146 1.94 15.31 3.44
C ILE A 146 1.87 15.02 4.94
N SER A 147 0.65 14.97 5.49
CA SER A 147 0.43 14.68 6.90
C SER A 147 1.04 13.34 7.29
N LEU A 148 0.78 12.28 6.51
CA LEU A 148 1.33 10.95 6.74
C LEU A 148 2.86 10.93 6.62
N LEU A 149 3.43 11.51 5.57
CA LEU A 149 4.89 11.49 5.39
C LEU A 149 5.61 12.27 6.50
N THR A 150 4.98 13.29 7.07
CA THR A 150 5.54 14.09 8.17
C THR A 150 5.58 13.33 9.50
N THR A 151 4.75 12.28 9.69
CA THR A 151 4.84 11.45 10.89
C THR A 151 6.04 10.50 10.86
N LEU A 152 6.60 10.21 9.68
CA LEU A 152 7.67 9.23 9.51
C LEU A 152 9.00 9.74 10.11
N PRO A 153 9.69 8.95 10.95
CA PRO A 153 10.95 9.34 11.58
C PRO A 153 12.03 9.76 10.57
N GLU A 154 12.12 9.07 9.43
CA GLU A 154 13.11 9.35 8.39
C GLU A 154 12.92 10.72 7.75
N VAL A 155 11.67 11.15 7.59
CA VAL A 155 11.32 12.46 7.04
C VAL A 155 11.62 13.55 8.08
N GLN A 156 11.25 13.32 9.35
CA GLN A 156 11.54 14.25 10.44
C GLN A 156 13.04 14.45 10.65
N ASP A 157 13.82 13.39 10.61
CA ASP A 157 15.27 13.47 10.77
C ASP A 157 15.95 14.13 9.58
N ALA A 158 15.44 13.90 8.36
CA ALA A 158 15.89 14.63 7.19
C ALA A 158 15.57 16.13 7.28
N LEU A 159 14.39 16.50 7.77
CA LEU A 159 14.02 17.92 7.98
C LEU A 159 14.94 18.61 8.98
N LYS A 160 15.24 17.98 10.12
CA LYS A 160 16.19 18.53 11.11
C LYS A 160 17.56 18.79 10.50
N LYS A 161 18.06 17.88 9.64
CA LYS A 161 19.34 18.05 8.95
C LYS A 161 19.32 19.22 7.97
N VAL A 162 18.24 19.40 7.22
CA VAL A 162 18.09 20.54 6.29
C VAL A 162 18.06 21.87 7.03
N VAL A 163 17.38 21.94 8.17
CA VAL A 163 17.34 23.15 9.01
C VAL A 163 18.72 23.45 9.62
N ALA A 164 19.47 22.42 10.04
CA ALA A 164 20.80 22.60 10.63
C ALA A 164 21.88 23.09 9.64
N HIS A 165 21.64 23.00 8.32
CA HIS A 165 22.57 23.43 7.26
C HIS A 165 22.15 24.74 6.58
N ARG A 166 21.11 25.42 7.09
CA ARG A 166 20.70 26.77 6.69
C ARG A 166 21.12 27.78 7.75
#